data_AF-W2S9V9-F1
#
_entry.id   AF-W2S9V9-F1
#
_cell.length_a   1.000
_cell.length_b   1.000
_cell.length_c   1.000
_cell.angle_alpha   90.00
_cell.angle_beta   90.00
_cell.angle_gamma   90.00
#
_symmetry.space_group_name_H-M   'P 1'
#
loop_
_entity.id
_entity.type
_entity.pdbx_description
1 polymer ?
#
loop_
_entity_poly.entity_id
_entity_poly.type
_entity_poly.pdbx_seq_one_letter_code
_entity_poly.pdbx_strand_id
1 'polypeptide(L)' 'MTIRKLRLLLILDTYGQTPKLPPGDVLIHAGDITVQDTHKELPKSIDGLEKANFAVKIVVAGSHEKA' A
#
# COMPACT_ATOMS: atom_id res chain seq x y z
N MET A 1 -18.13 -24.70 -12.70
CA MET A 1 -17.39 -23.95 -11.68
C MET A 1 -16.42 -23.03 -12.40
N THR A 2 -16.69 -21.73 -12.42
CA THR A 2 -15.88 -20.77 -13.19
C THR A 2 -14.74 -20.28 -12.30
N ILE A 3 -13.50 -20.49 -12.72
CA ILE A 3 -12.32 -19.99 -11.99
C ILE A 3 -12.16 -18.51 -12.35
N ARG A 4 -12.33 -17.62 -11.37
CA ARG A 4 -11.99 -16.20 -11.52
C ARG A 4 -10.51 -16.02 -11.22
N LYS A 5 -9.77 -15.39 -12.13
CA LYS A 5 -8.37 -15.00 -11.88
C LYS A 5 -8.34 -13.84 -10.88
N LEU A 6 -7.47 -13.95 -9.88
CA LEU A 6 -7.19 -12.90 -8.91
C LEU A 6 -5.88 -12.22 -9.26
N ARG A 7 -5.86 -10.89 -9.32
CA ARG A 7 -4.66 -10.08 -9.57
C ARG A 7 -4.22 -9.40 -8.28
N LEU A 8 -3.09 -9.83 -7.76
CA LEU A 8 -2.44 -9.21 -6.61
C LEU A 8 -1.39 -8.21 -7.11
N LEU A 9 -1.40 -7.00 -6.56
CA LEU A 9 -0.34 -6.02 -6.76
C LEU A 9 0.44 -5.87 -5.47
N LEU A 10 1.74 -6.19 -5.52
CA LEU A 10 2.66 -6.07 -4.40
C LEU A 10 3.61 -4.90 -4.63
N ILE A 11 3.73 -4.03 -3.64
CA ILE A 11 4.69 -2.93 -3.57
C ILE A 11 5.31 -2.90 -2.16
N LEU A 12 6.48 -2.28 -2.04
CA LEU A 12 7.23 -2.13 -0.80
C LEU A 12 8.14 -0.90 -0.93
N ASP A 13 8.66 -0.42 0.19
CA ASP A 13 9.73 0.60 0.22
C ASP A 13 9.37 1.86 -0.58
N THR A 14 8.14 2.34 -0.42
CA THR A 14 7.68 3.53 -1.16
C THR A 14 8.14 4.82 -0.54
N TYR A 15 8.50 4.84 0.76
CA TYR A 15 9.06 6.02 1.42
C TYR A 15 8.24 7.31 1.14
N GLY A 16 6.92 7.22 1.29
CA GLY A 16 5.98 8.33 1.07
C GLY A 16 5.64 8.63 -0.40
N GLN A 17 6.18 7.86 -1.36
CA GLN A 17 5.83 7.98 -2.77
C GLN A 17 4.50 7.28 -3.08
N THR A 18 3.68 7.89 -3.92
CA THR A 18 2.44 7.26 -4.43
C THR A 18 2.62 6.90 -5.91
N PRO A 19 3.15 5.71 -6.24
CA PRO A 19 3.38 5.33 -7.63
C PRO A 19 2.05 5.14 -8.37
N LYS A 20 2.10 5.29 -9.69
CA LYS A 20 0.95 4.91 -10.54
C LYS A 20 0.82 3.39 -10.52
N LEU A 21 -0.25 2.90 -9.94
CA LEU A 21 -0.50 1.46 -9.79
C LEU A 21 -1.27 0.92 -11.00
N PRO A 22 -0.86 -0.21 -11.60
CA PRO A 22 -1.68 -0.90 -12.59
C PRO A 22 -2.96 -1.46 -11.93
N PRO A 23 -4.01 -1.77 -12.72
CA PRO A 23 -5.23 -2.35 -12.19
C PRO A 23 -5.01 -3.74 -11.60
N GLY A 24 -5.64 -3.99 -10.44
CA GLY A 24 -5.67 -5.27 -9.76
C GLY A 24 -6.85 -5.37 -8.79
N ASP A 25 -7.01 -6.52 -8.16
CA ASP A 25 -8.09 -6.78 -7.21
C ASP A 25 -7.68 -6.42 -5.77
N VAL A 26 -6.43 -6.76 -5.42
CA VAL A 26 -5.87 -6.57 -4.06
C VAL A 26 -4.52 -5.87 -4.17
N LEU A 27 -4.37 -4.81 -3.37
CA LEU A 27 -3.09 -4.13 -3.16
C LEU A 27 -2.46 -4.60 -1.85
N ILE A 28 -1.18 -4.93 -1.89
CA ILE A 28 -0.39 -5.29 -0.71
C ILE A 28 0.83 -4.36 -0.67
N HIS A 29 0.90 -3.51 0.36
CA HIS A 29 2.08 -2.71 0.69
C HIS A 29 2.86 -3.40 1.80
N ALA A 30 4.04 -3.94 1.48
CA ALA A 30 4.82 -4.81 2.35
C ALA A 30 5.96 -4.06 3.06
N GLY A 31 5.62 -3.06 3.88
CA GLY A 31 6.57 -2.31 4.70
C GLY A 31 7.10 -1.00 4.09
N ASP A 32 7.62 -0.14 4.95
CA ASP A 32 8.37 1.08 4.65
C ASP A 32 7.58 2.04 3.75
N ILE A 33 6.38 2.40 4.25
CA ILE A 33 5.48 3.36 3.58
C ILE A 33 5.81 4.81 3.94
N THR A 34 6.53 5.04 5.04
CA THR A 34 7.00 6.35 5.49
C THR A 34 8.52 6.48 5.39
N VAL A 35 9.01 7.71 5.34
CA VAL A 35 10.44 8.04 5.41
C VAL A 35 10.90 8.15 6.87
N GLN A 36 10.12 8.85 7.70
CA GLN A 36 10.53 9.20 9.07
C GLN A 36 9.50 8.81 10.14
N ASP A 37 8.40 8.18 9.73
CA ASP A 37 7.29 7.79 10.61
C ASP A 37 6.82 8.92 11.54
N THR A 38 6.57 10.08 10.94
CA THR A 38 5.99 11.20 11.69
C THR A 38 4.46 11.07 11.75
N HIS A 39 3.85 11.57 12.82
CA HIS A 39 2.39 11.59 12.99
C HIS A 39 1.60 12.21 11.82
N LYS A 40 2.24 13.04 11.00
CA LYS A 40 1.62 13.65 9.81
C LYS A 40 1.87 12.85 8.53
N GLU A 41 2.95 12.09 8.48
CA GLU A 41 3.39 11.39 7.29
C GLU A 41 2.61 10.09 7.09
N LEU A 42 2.46 9.27 8.13
CA LEU A 42 1.73 8.01 8.02
C LEU A 42 0.29 8.19 7.51
N PRO A 43 -0.54 9.12 8.05
CA PRO A 43 -1.88 9.35 7.52
C PRO A 43 -1.87 9.80 6.05
N LYS A 44 -0.90 10.65 5.67
CA LYS A 44 -0.78 11.14 4.29
C LYS A 44 -0.42 10.02 3.31
N SER A 45 0.47 9.11 3.70
CA SER A 45 0.83 7.95 2.88
C SER A 45 -0.34 6.98 2.73
N ILE A 46 -1.08 6.72 3.81
CA ILE A 46 -2.29 5.88 3.79
C ILE A 46 -3.37 6.49 2.90
N ASP A 47 -3.61 7.80 2.99
CA ASP A 47 -4.54 8.54 2.11
C ASP A 47 -4.26 8.31 0.61
N GLY A 48 -2.98 8.17 0.25
CA GLY A 48 -2.54 7.85 -1.11
C GLY A 48 -2.98 6.45 -1.55
N LEU A 49 -2.84 5.45 -0.68
CA LEU A 49 -3.25 4.06 -0.94
C LEU A 49 -4.78 3.89 -0.89
N GLU A 50 -5.47 4.62 -0.03
CA GLU A 50 -6.93 4.55 0.10
C GLU A 50 -7.63 4.97 -1.20
N LYS A 51 -7.10 5.99 -1.88
CA LYS A 51 -7.59 6.49 -3.17
C LYS A 51 -7.36 5.52 -4.33
N ALA A 52 -6.49 4.52 -4.16
CA ALA A 52 -6.26 3.53 -5.20
C ALA A 52 -7.48 2.61 -5.39
N ASN A 53 -7.82 2.33 -6.65
CA ASN A 53 -9.01 1.55 -7.01
C ASN A 53 -8.77 0.04 -6.86
N PHE A 54 -8.63 -0.43 -5.62
CA PHE A 54 -8.53 -1.84 -5.25
C PHE A 54 -9.65 -2.18 -4.27
N ALA A 55 -10.20 -3.40 -4.40
CA ALA A 55 -11.27 -3.88 -3.51
C ALA A 55 -10.75 -4.11 -2.09
N VAL A 56 -9.51 -4.56 -1.96
CA VAL A 56 -8.83 -4.78 -0.68
C VAL A 56 -7.45 -4.13 -0.73
N LYS A 57 -7.06 -3.46 0.36
CA LYS A 57 -5.72 -2.93 0.59
C LYS A 57 -5.19 -3.53 1.89
N ILE A 58 -4.04 -4.17 1.82
CA ILE A 58 -3.31 -4.71 2.97
C ILE A 58 -2.04 -3.89 3.10
N VAL A 59 -1.82 -3.30 4.27
CA VAL A 59 -0.61 -2.54 4.59
C VAL A 59 0.05 -3.22 5.78
N VAL A 60 1.32 -3.56 5.62
CA VAL A 60 2.17 -4.14 6.66
C VAL A 60 3.19 -3.07 7.04
N ALA A 61 3.38 -2.84 8.34
CA ALA A 61 4.42 -1.96 8.87
C ALA A 61 5.81 -2.55 8.56
N GLY A 62 6.73 -1.69 8.12
CA GLY A 62 8.11 -2.05 7.84
C GLY A 62 9.05 -1.70 8.98
N SER A 63 10.32 -1.54 8.65
CA SER A 63 11.37 -1.15 9.59
C SER A 63 11.31 0.32 10.00
N HIS A 64 10.70 1.17 9.17
CA HIS A 64 10.60 2.60 9.39
C HIS A 64 9.40 2.98 10.27
N GLU A 65 8.34 2.16 10.27
CA GLU A 65 7.16 2.36 11.12
C GLU A 65 7.41 1.87 12.54
N LYS A 66 7.27 2.77 13.52
CA LYS A 66 7.44 2.50 14.94
C LYS A 66 6.09 2.15 15.58
N ALA A 67 6.15 1.32 16.62
CA ALA A 67 4.99 0.93 17.42
C ALA A 67 4.57 2.03 18.40
#